data_AF-A0A2E1P352-F1
#
_entry.id   AF-A0A2E1P352-F1
#
_cell.length_a   1.000
_cell.length_b   1.000
_cell.length_c   1.000
_cell.angle_alpha   90.00
_cell.angle_beta   90.00
_cell.angle_gamma   90.00
#
_symmetry.space_group_name_H-M   'P 1'
#
loop_
_entity.id
_entity.type
_entity.pdbx_description
1 polymer ?
#
loop_
_entity_poly.entity_id
_entity_poly.type
_entity_poly.pdbx_seq_one_letter_code
_entity_poly.pdbx_strand_id
1 'polypeptide(L)'
;MVNSRNKGAAFERFIVNKINNYFSSNNIDKRVKRNLDQYQEKGQADIYLDNFAIECKRYKAGSNMPRNNWWTQTLESAGDKYIPILIWKYDRQKIQCIVPAWLVSDVPRSNKITMMCPLTDLCENMDEILQKAHGC
;
A
#
# COMPACT_ATOMS: atom_id res chain seq x y z
N MET A 1 10.03 -10.24 -23.90
CA MET A 1 9.08 -10.65 -22.83
C MET A 1 9.45 -9.89 -21.57
N VAL A 2 8.57 -9.01 -21.03
CA VAL A 2 8.88 -8.30 -19.78
C VAL A 2 8.74 -9.30 -18.62
N ASN A 3 9.83 -9.54 -17.89
CA ASN A 3 9.85 -10.40 -16.71
C ASN A 3 8.90 -9.84 -15.64
N SER A 4 7.99 -10.67 -15.12
CA SER A 4 7.02 -10.29 -14.08
C SER A 4 7.69 -9.70 -12.85
N ARG A 5 8.92 -10.15 -12.50
CA ARG A 5 9.71 -9.61 -11.39
C ARG A 5 10.14 -8.16 -11.63
N ASN A 6 10.61 -7.85 -12.83
CA ASN A 6 11.00 -6.48 -13.20
C ASN A 6 9.79 -5.54 -13.16
N LYS A 7 8.60 -6.06 -13.53
CA LYS A 7 7.35 -5.31 -13.48
C LYS A 7 6.90 -5.01 -12.05
N GLY A 8 7.01 -5.97 -11.13
CA GLY A 8 6.75 -5.77 -9.69
C GLY A 8 7.70 -4.72 -9.10
N ALA A 9 9.01 -4.96 -9.27
CA ALA A 9 10.06 -4.06 -8.79
C ALA A 9 9.93 -2.62 -9.32
N ALA A 10 9.50 -2.44 -10.56
CA ALA A 10 9.22 -1.11 -11.13
C ALA A 10 7.99 -0.46 -10.51
N PHE A 11 6.95 -1.23 -10.20
CA PHE A 11 5.74 -0.73 -9.56
C PHE A 11 5.99 -0.33 -8.10
N GLU A 12 6.73 -1.13 -7.34
CA GLU A 12 7.15 -0.79 -5.98
C GLU A 12 7.95 0.53 -5.97
N ARG A 13 8.90 0.70 -6.89
CA ARG A 13 9.65 1.97 -7.04
C ARG A 13 8.73 3.14 -7.37
N PHE A 14 7.74 2.93 -8.22
CA PHE A 14 6.76 3.96 -8.56
C PHE A 14 5.98 4.42 -7.32
N ILE A 15 5.56 3.50 -6.45
CA ILE A 15 4.86 3.84 -5.20
C ILE A 15 5.79 4.55 -4.21
N VAL A 16 7.01 4.05 -4.01
CA VAL A 16 8.04 4.72 -3.18
C VAL A 16 8.29 6.16 -3.66
N ASN A 17 8.44 6.36 -4.97
CA ASN A 17 8.66 7.69 -5.52
C ASN A 17 7.44 8.59 -5.31
N LYS A 18 6.21 8.07 -5.43
CA LYS A 18 5.00 8.84 -5.11
C LYS A 18 4.99 9.33 -3.66
N ILE A 19 5.31 8.46 -2.71
CA ILE A 19 5.35 8.80 -1.28
C ILE A 19 6.45 9.84 -1.01
N ASN A 20 7.67 9.60 -1.52
CA ASN A 20 8.79 10.53 -1.33
C ASN A 20 8.55 11.89 -1.98
N ASN A 21 7.88 11.93 -3.14
CA ASN A 21 7.49 13.19 -3.78
C ASN A 21 6.48 13.95 -2.91
N TYR A 22 5.49 13.26 -2.33
CA TYR A 22 4.54 13.88 -1.39
C TYR A 22 5.26 14.45 -0.17
N PHE A 23 6.20 13.72 0.44
CA PHE A 23 7.00 14.25 1.56
C PHE A 23 7.82 15.48 1.16
N SER A 24 8.50 15.42 0.02
CA SER A 24 9.28 16.55 -0.48
C SER A 24 8.42 17.78 -0.78
N SER A 25 7.23 17.61 -1.38
CA SER A 25 6.32 18.71 -1.69
C SER A 25 5.72 19.36 -0.44
N ASN A 26 5.68 18.64 0.68
CA ASN A 26 5.18 19.13 1.97
C ASN A 26 6.30 19.49 2.96
N ASN A 27 7.56 19.58 2.50
CA ASN A 27 8.74 19.87 3.34
C ASN A 27 8.91 18.91 4.53
N ILE A 28 8.49 17.65 4.37
CA ILE A 28 8.66 16.60 5.37
C ILE A 28 10.02 15.95 5.13
N ASP A 29 10.95 16.08 6.08
CA ASP A 29 12.29 15.47 6.01
C ASP A 29 12.24 13.98 6.32
N LYS A 30 11.65 13.23 5.38
CA LYS A 30 11.48 11.79 5.47
C LYS A 30 11.61 11.14 4.12
N ARG A 31 12.15 9.91 4.11
CA ARG A 31 12.15 9.05 2.92
C ARG A 31 11.74 7.63 3.26
N VAL A 32 11.03 7.01 2.33
CA VAL A 32 10.75 5.58 2.31
C VAL A 32 11.57 4.90 1.22
N LYS A 33 11.84 3.61 1.44
CA LYS A 33 12.50 2.72 0.48
C LYS A 33 11.73 1.42 0.39
N ARG A 34 11.98 0.68 -0.69
CA ARG A 34 11.50 -0.70 -0.81
C ARG A 34 12.18 -1.58 0.23
N ASN A 35 11.44 -2.56 0.72
CA ASN A 35 11.99 -3.62 1.53
C ASN A 35 12.57 -4.72 0.63
N LEU A 36 13.90 -4.87 0.62
CA LEU A 36 14.58 -5.89 -0.17
C LEU A 36 14.80 -7.19 0.63
N ASP A 37 14.58 -7.15 1.95
CA ASP A 37 14.79 -8.28 2.84
C ASP A 37 13.67 -9.34 2.70
N GLN A 38 12.54 -8.97 2.06
CA GLN A 38 11.47 -9.89 1.64
C GLN A 38 11.98 -11.04 0.74
N TYR A 39 13.10 -10.86 0.02
CA TYR A 39 13.70 -11.95 -0.75
C TYR A 39 14.40 -13.00 0.13
N GLN A 40 14.76 -12.63 1.37
CA GLN A 40 15.50 -13.46 2.32
C GLN A 40 14.56 -14.09 3.36
N GLU A 41 13.52 -13.35 3.78
CA GLU A 41 12.51 -13.80 4.75
C GLU A 41 11.09 -13.65 4.20
N LYS A 42 10.32 -14.75 4.20
CA LYS A 42 8.91 -14.74 3.79
C LYS A 42 8.06 -13.99 4.81
N GLY A 43 7.02 -13.31 4.34
CA GLY A 43 6.01 -12.66 5.21
C GLY A 43 6.33 -11.22 5.58
N GLN A 44 7.19 -10.54 4.82
CA GLN A 44 7.40 -9.10 4.97
C GLN A 44 6.65 -8.32 3.87
N ALA A 45 6.26 -7.07 4.19
CA ALA A 45 5.65 -6.16 3.23
C ALA A 45 6.70 -5.56 2.28
N ASP A 46 6.25 -5.13 1.10
CA ASP A 46 7.11 -4.52 0.07
C ASP A 46 7.64 -3.14 0.49
N ILE A 47 6.88 -2.38 1.28
CA ILE A 47 7.24 -1.05 1.77
C ILE A 47 6.74 -0.89 3.21
N TYR A 48 7.61 -0.41 4.10
CA TYR A 48 7.23 0.06 5.43
C TYR A 48 7.27 1.59 5.49
N LEU A 49 6.23 2.19 6.07
CA LEU A 49 6.12 3.63 6.29
C LEU A 49 5.48 3.88 7.66
N ASP A 50 6.24 4.31 8.66
CA ASP A 50 5.74 4.46 10.04
C ASP A 50 4.98 3.21 10.51
N ASN A 51 3.69 3.38 10.79
CA ASN A 51 2.78 2.37 11.26
C ASN A 51 2.15 1.57 10.10
N PHE A 52 2.52 1.81 8.85
CA PHE A 52 1.96 1.13 7.68
C PHE A 52 2.89 0.03 7.15
N ALA A 53 2.26 -1.09 6.78
CA ALA A 53 2.85 -2.16 5.97
C ALA A 53 2.12 -2.20 4.63
N ILE A 54 2.82 -1.85 3.55
CA ILE A 54 2.23 -1.67 2.22
C ILE A 54 2.68 -2.81 1.30
N GLU A 55 1.71 -3.52 0.75
CA GLU A 55 1.89 -4.57 -0.24
C GLU A 55 1.54 -4.05 -1.65
N CYS A 56 2.39 -4.30 -2.63
CA CYS A 56 2.30 -3.81 -3.99
C CYS A 56 2.14 -4.96 -5.01
N LYS A 57 1.00 -5.03 -5.70
CA LYS A 57 0.75 -6.08 -6.72
C LYS A 57 0.60 -5.51 -8.13
N ARG A 58 1.43 -5.99 -9.08
CA ARG A 58 1.37 -5.55 -10.49
C ARG A 58 1.18 -6.72 -11.45
N TYR A 59 0.01 -6.77 -12.11
CA TYR A 59 -0.35 -7.88 -13.00
C TYR A 59 -0.77 -7.42 -14.40
N LYS A 60 -0.75 -8.32 -15.38
CA LYS A 60 -1.14 -8.01 -16.76
C LYS A 60 -2.65 -7.76 -16.87
N ALA A 61 -3.45 -8.71 -16.40
CA ALA A 61 -4.91 -8.67 -16.51
C ALA A 61 -5.58 -9.15 -15.22
N GLY A 62 -6.81 -8.68 -15.02
CA GLY A 62 -7.72 -9.01 -13.93
C GLY A 62 -8.98 -8.13 -14.01
N SER A 63 -9.98 -8.43 -13.20
CA SER A 63 -11.10 -7.50 -12.95
C SER A 63 -10.61 -6.35 -12.07
N ASN A 64 -11.39 -5.28 -11.88
CA ASN A 64 -11.01 -4.19 -10.97
C ASN A 64 -10.87 -4.61 -9.49
N MET A 65 -11.00 -5.91 -9.19
CA MET A 65 -10.84 -6.50 -7.87
C MET A 65 -9.44 -7.09 -7.66
N PRO A 66 -8.92 -7.08 -6.43
CA PRO A 66 -7.70 -7.81 -6.10
C PRO A 66 -7.98 -9.31 -6.12
N ARG A 67 -6.92 -10.13 -6.22
CA ARG A 67 -7.06 -11.57 -5.98
C ARG A 67 -7.25 -11.82 -4.49
N ASN A 68 -8.08 -12.80 -4.13
CA ASN A 68 -8.45 -13.09 -2.74
C ASN A 68 -7.23 -13.22 -1.81
N ASN A 69 -6.17 -13.89 -2.27
CA ASN A 69 -4.98 -14.13 -1.47
C ASN A 69 -4.08 -12.90 -1.26
N TRP A 70 -4.27 -11.82 -2.02
CA TRP A 70 -3.43 -10.63 -1.86
C TRP A 70 -3.71 -9.93 -0.55
N TRP A 71 -4.98 -9.76 -0.19
CA TRP A 71 -5.32 -9.12 1.08
C TRP A 71 -4.89 -9.98 2.28
N THR A 72 -5.04 -11.30 2.19
CA THR A 72 -4.51 -12.22 3.21
C THR A 72 -3.01 -12.04 3.40
N GLN A 73 -2.22 -11.96 2.32
CA GLN A 73 -0.79 -11.69 2.40
C GLN A 73 -0.49 -10.32 3.03
N THR A 74 -1.28 -9.29 2.69
CA THR A 74 -1.10 -7.96 3.29
C THR A 74 -1.37 -7.96 4.80
N LEU A 75 -2.39 -8.68 5.26
CA LEU A 75 -2.67 -8.86 6.69
C LEU A 75 -1.53 -9.61 7.38
N GLU A 76 -1.04 -10.69 6.78
CA GLU A 76 0.07 -11.49 7.31
C GLU A 76 1.35 -10.65 7.43
N SER A 77 1.71 -9.89 6.39
CA SER A 77 2.89 -9.03 6.36
C SER A 77 2.82 -7.86 7.35
N ALA A 78 1.61 -7.39 7.66
CA ALA A 78 1.39 -6.35 8.65
C ALA A 78 1.43 -6.87 10.09
N GLY A 79 0.95 -8.11 10.30
CA GLY A 79 0.74 -8.68 11.63
C GLY A 79 -0.13 -7.78 12.51
N ASP A 80 0.11 -7.82 13.82
CA ASP A 80 -0.56 -6.95 14.79
C ASP A 80 0.14 -5.59 14.95
N LYS A 81 1.31 -5.42 14.32
CA LYS A 81 2.18 -4.25 14.51
C LYS A 81 1.85 -3.10 13.56
N TYR A 82 1.42 -3.41 12.35
CA TYR A 82 1.25 -2.42 11.29
C TYR A 82 -0.19 -2.37 10.77
N ILE A 83 -0.52 -1.23 10.19
CA ILE A 83 -1.74 -0.96 9.45
C ILE A 83 -1.53 -1.49 8.02
N PRO A 84 -2.30 -2.52 7.59
CA PRO A 84 -2.13 -3.17 6.30
C PRO A 84 -2.69 -2.29 5.18
N ILE A 85 -1.93 -2.09 4.10
CA ILE A 85 -2.38 -1.39 2.90
C ILE A 85 -2.04 -2.25 1.68
N LEU A 86 -3.01 -2.58 0.85
CA LEU A 86 -2.78 -3.27 -0.41
C LEU A 86 -2.94 -2.27 -1.55
N ILE A 87 -1.93 -2.13 -2.40
CA ILE A 87 -1.97 -1.30 -3.62
C ILE A 87 -1.74 -2.21 -4.83
N TRP A 88 -2.61 -2.13 -5.83
CA TRP A 88 -2.42 -2.93 -7.04
C TRP A 88 -2.75 -2.19 -8.33
N LYS A 89 -2.25 -2.75 -9.43
CA LYS A 89 -2.52 -2.25 -10.78
C LYS A 89 -2.56 -3.38 -11.81
N TYR A 90 -3.60 -3.39 -12.65
CA TYR A 90 -3.65 -4.16 -13.90
C TYR A 90 -3.27 -3.28 -15.11
N ASP A 91 -2.86 -3.89 -16.23
CA ASP A 91 -2.44 -3.10 -17.40
C ASP A 91 -3.58 -2.24 -17.93
N ARG A 92 -3.26 -0.96 -18.19
CA ARG A 92 -4.20 0.07 -18.67
C ARG A 92 -5.38 0.35 -17.73
N GLN A 93 -5.35 -0.14 -16.50
CA GLN A 93 -6.35 0.17 -15.47
C GLN A 93 -5.81 1.20 -14.48
N LYS A 94 -6.69 1.85 -13.70
CA LYS A 94 -6.29 2.73 -12.58
C LYS A 94 -5.51 1.94 -11.51
N ILE A 95 -4.75 2.64 -10.68
CA ILE A 95 -4.15 2.05 -9.48
C ILE A 95 -5.25 2.05 -8.42
N GLN A 96 -5.47 0.89 -7.82
CA GLN A 96 -6.48 0.67 -6.78
C GLN A 96 -5.77 0.35 -5.47
N CYS A 97 -6.47 0.56 -4.37
CA CYS A 97 -6.01 0.16 -3.05
C CYS A 97 -7.15 -0.39 -2.18
N ILE A 98 -6.75 -1.22 -1.21
CA ILE A 98 -7.57 -1.61 -0.07
C ILE A 98 -6.89 -1.03 1.16
N VAL A 99 -7.70 -0.38 1.99
CA VAL A 99 -7.31 0.19 3.26
C VAL A 99 -8.32 -0.20 4.35
N PRO A 100 -7.93 -0.24 5.62
CA PRO A 100 -8.88 -0.30 6.71
C PRO A 100 -9.83 0.91 6.66
N ALA A 101 -11.14 0.66 6.71
CA ALA A 101 -12.16 1.69 6.50
C ALA A 101 -12.11 2.82 7.54
N TRP A 102 -11.64 2.52 8.75
CA TRP A 102 -11.47 3.50 9.83
C TRP A 102 -10.42 4.60 9.52
N LEU A 103 -9.53 4.39 8.53
CA LEU A 103 -8.60 5.44 8.08
C LEU A 103 -9.30 6.57 7.31
N VAL A 104 -10.46 6.28 6.73
CA VAL A 104 -11.11 7.10 5.70
C VAL A 104 -12.59 7.37 6.01
N SER A 105 -13.08 6.84 7.13
CA SER A 105 -14.46 7.00 7.59
C SER A 105 -14.53 6.82 9.11
N ASP A 106 -15.64 7.23 9.71
CA ASP A 106 -15.89 7.04 11.14
C ASP A 106 -16.58 5.69 11.39
N VAL A 107 -15.77 4.63 11.47
CA VAL A 107 -16.20 3.26 11.73
C VAL A 107 -15.31 2.62 12.79
N PRO A 108 -15.76 1.54 13.47
CA PRO A 108 -14.95 0.86 14.47
C PRO A 108 -13.57 0.48 13.93
N ARG A 109 -12.55 0.71 14.76
CA ARG A 109 -11.16 0.45 14.41
C ARG A 109 -10.91 -1.05 14.26
N SER A 110 -10.91 -1.53 13.02
CA SER A 110 -10.69 -2.93 12.68
C SER A 110 -10.07 -3.03 11.29
N ASN A 111 -8.96 -3.76 11.18
CA ASN A 111 -8.35 -4.08 9.88
C ASN A 111 -9.20 -5.08 9.05
N LYS A 112 -10.26 -5.64 9.63
CA LYS A 112 -11.21 -6.54 8.93
C LYS A 112 -12.28 -5.76 8.16
N ILE A 113 -12.56 -4.52 8.56
CA ILE A 113 -13.50 -3.64 7.85
C ILE A 113 -12.69 -2.84 6.87
N THR A 114 -12.87 -3.11 5.58
CA THR A 114 -12.02 -2.56 4.52
C THR A 114 -12.80 -1.69 3.56
N MET A 115 -12.14 -0.67 3.02
CA MET A 115 -12.62 0.11 1.89
C MET A 115 -11.71 -0.13 0.68
N MET A 116 -12.31 -0.27 -0.51
CA MET A 116 -11.59 -0.28 -1.78
C MET A 116 -11.81 1.03 -2.51
N CYS A 117 -10.73 1.69 -2.94
CA CYS A 117 -10.81 2.91 -3.72
C CYS A 117 -9.59 3.07 -4.66
N PRO A 118 -9.69 3.93 -5.68
CA PRO A 118 -8.52 4.39 -6.43
C PRO A 118 -7.47 5.01 -5.49
N LEU A 119 -6.19 4.79 -5.80
CA LEU A 119 -5.09 5.37 -5.01
C LEU A 119 -5.13 6.91 -4.99
N THR A 120 -5.70 7.55 -6.02
CA THR A 120 -5.86 9.01 -6.09
C THR A 120 -6.70 9.53 -4.94
N ASP A 121 -7.80 8.85 -4.62
CA ASP A 121 -8.76 9.27 -3.61
C ASP A 121 -8.14 9.15 -2.20
N LEU A 122 -7.28 8.15 -2.01
CA LEU A 122 -6.45 8.04 -0.80
C LEU A 122 -5.42 9.18 -0.73
N CYS A 123 -4.79 9.51 -1.86
CA CYS A 123 -3.81 10.59 -1.95
C CYS A 123 -4.40 11.99 -1.66
N GLU A 124 -5.68 12.20 -1.96
CA GLU A 124 -6.38 13.47 -1.70
C GLU A 124 -6.59 13.73 -0.20
N ASN A 125 -6.61 12.68 0.63
CA ASN A 125 -6.89 12.75 2.07
C ASN A 125 -5.70 12.30 2.92
N MET A 126 -4.46 12.38 2.39
CA MET A 126 -3.27 11.82 3.05
C MET A 126 -3.02 12.41 4.44
N ASP A 127 -3.21 13.71 4.63
CA ASP A 127 -2.95 14.35 5.91
C ASP A 127 -3.84 13.78 7.02
N GLU A 128 -5.14 13.60 6.74
CA GLU A 128 -6.09 12.99 7.67
C GLU A 128 -5.74 11.52 7.96
N ILE A 129 -5.36 10.78 6.91
CA ILE A 129 -4.98 9.37 7.04
C ILE A 129 -3.74 9.22 7.92
N LEU A 130 -2.71 10.07 7.72
CA LEU A 130 -1.51 10.07 8.53
C LEU A 130 -1.84 10.43 9.98
N GLN A 131 -2.66 11.46 10.22
CA GLN A 131 -3.08 11.84 11.58
C GLN A 131 -3.81 10.71 12.30
N LYS A 132 -4.80 10.06 11.66
CA LYS A 132 -5.51 8.91 12.23
C LYS A 132 -4.58 7.73 12.52
N ALA A 133 -3.56 7.53 11.68
CA ALA A 133 -2.55 6.50 11.89
C ALA A 133 -1.52 6.86 12.97
N HIS A 134 -1.34 8.13 13.33
CA HIS A 134 -0.46 8.58 14.41
C HIS A 134 -1.15 8.72 15.76
N GLY A 135 -2.48 8.89 15.82
CA GLY A 135 -3.28 8.86 17.04
C GLY A 135 -3.39 7.46 17.68
N CYS A 136 -2.36 6.63 17.49
CA CYS A 136 -2.24 5.26 17.98
C CYS A 136 -1.27 5.22 19.16
#